data_AF-A0A089L7X5-F1
#
_entry.id   AF-A0A089L7X5-F1
#
_cell.length_a   1.000
_cell.length_b   1.000
_cell.length_c   1.000
_cell.angle_alpha   90.00
_cell.angle_beta   90.00
_cell.angle_gamma   90.00
#
_symmetry.space_group_name_H-M   'P 1'
#
loop_
_entity.id
_entity.type
_entity.pdbx_description
1 polymer ?
#
loop_
_entity_poly.entity_id
_entity_poly.type
_entity_poly.pdbx_seq_one_letter_code
_entity_poly.pdbx_strand_id
1 'polypeptide(L)'
;MRTLREKLEDYTNEYLKLYDFYGVIQVTRKGEVLFEKACGYASIEFGIKNDMHSCFSLASMSKQFTAFAVMLLCDRQVLDIDQSAQLYLPADLKIDESITVHHLLSHTSGLYNFFNFENDFFGGYNRMNYSQTEYFQQYINKKPTKPAGTEYDYNNSNFWKTKSR
;
A
#
# COMPACT_ATOMS: atom_id res chain seq x y z
N MET A 1 39.11 6.00 -13.67
CA MET A 1 37.92 5.11 -13.81
C MET A 1 36.87 5.64 -12.84
N ARG A 2 35.63 5.92 -13.25
CA ARG A 2 34.63 6.50 -12.32
C ARG A 2 34.24 5.53 -11.21
N THR A 3 34.08 6.03 -9.99
CA THR A 3 33.58 5.27 -8.84
C THR A 3 32.09 4.90 -9.03
N LEU A 4 31.59 3.92 -8.27
CA LEU A 4 30.17 3.56 -8.32
C LEU A 4 29.27 4.73 -7.91
N ARG A 5 29.69 5.53 -6.93
CA ARG A 5 28.96 6.71 -6.46
C ARG A 5 28.83 7.76 -7.57
N GLU A 6 29.93 8.06 -8.26
CA GLU A 6 29.92 8.99 -9.41
C GLU A 6 28.99 8.51 -10.53
N LYS A 7 28.99 7.20 -10.82
CA LYS A 7 28.08 6.63 -11.83
C LYS A 7 26.60 6.76 -11.42
N LEU A 8 26.28 6.54 -10.15
CA LEU A 8 24.92 6.71 -9.61
C LEU A 8 24.49 8.17 -9.67
N GLU A 9 25.39 9.08 -9.30
CA GLU A 9 25.14 10.51 -9.35
C GLU A 9 24.89 11.01 -10.78
N ASP A 10 25.73 10.61 -11.74
CA ASP A 10 25.55 10.93 -13.15
C ASP A 10 24.21 10.41 -13.68
N TYR A 11 23.91 9.13 -13.42
CA TYR A 11 22.66 8.50 -13.85
C TYR A 11 21.42 9.21 -13.29
N THR A 12 21.42 9.47 -11.98
CA THR A 12 20.33 10.20 -11.33
C THR A 12 20.20 11.61 -11.88
N ASN A 13 21.31 12.34 -12.06
CA ASN A 13 21.29 13.70 -12.60
C ASN A 13 20.72 13.77 -14.01
N GLU A 14 21.05 12.81 -14.89
CA GLU A 14 20.46 12.76 -16.24
C GLU A 14 18.95 12.53 -16.19
N TYR A 15 18.46 11.65 -15.32
CA TYR A 15 17.02 11.42 -15.15
C TYR A 15 16.29 12.64 -14.57
N LEU A 16 16.91 13.33 -13.62
CA LEU A 16 16.34 14.53 -13.01
C LEU A 16 16.25 15.72 -13.98
N LYS A 17 16.96 15.70 -15.12
CA LYS A 17 16.77 16.69 -16.19
C LYS A 17 15.51 16.46 -17.00
N LEU A 18 14.99 15.22 -17.01
CA LEU A 18 13.82 14.84 -17.80
C LEU A 18 12.51 15.09 -17.06
N TYR A 19 12.54 15.05 -15.72
CA TYR A 19 11.36 15.17 -14.88
C TYR A 19 11.63 16.00 -13.62
N ASP A 20 10.67 16.84 -13.28
CA ASP A 20 10.62 17.58 -12.02
C ASP A 20 10.34 16.63 -10.85
N PHE A 21 11.39 16.01 -10.30
CA PHE A 21 11.29 15.08 -9.18
C PHE A 21 11.47 15.78 -7.82
N TYR A 22 10.52 15.53 -6.92
CA TYR A 22 10.48 16.04 -5.56
C TYR A 22 10.44 14.86 -4.59
N GLY A 23 11.55 14.59 -3.93
CA GLY A 23 11.65 13.46 -3.02
C GLY A 23 13.08 13.11 -2.67
N VAL A 24 13.29 11.89 -2.19
CA VAL A 24 14.60 11.37 -1.77
C VAL A 24 14.94 10.09 -2.50
N ILE A 25 16.23 9.88 -2.76
CA ILE A 25 16.79 8.68 -3.37
C ILE A 25 17.91 8.20 -2.44
N GLN A 26 17.87 6.93 -2.04
CA GLN A 26 18.95 6.28 -1.29
C GLN A 26 19.25 4.92 -1.92
N VAL A 27 20.53 4.63 -2.12
CA VAL A 27 21.01 3.32 -2.60
C VAL A 27 21.92 2.73 -1.52
N THR A 28 21.50 1.61 -0.98
CA THR A 28 22.21 0.90 0.09
C THR A 28 22.61 -0.49 -0.38
N ARG A 29 23.82 -0.93 -0.04
CA ARG A 29 24.31 -2.29 -0.35
C ARG A 29 24.99 -2.86 0.87
N LYS A 30 24.51 -4.01 1.35
CA LYS A 30 25.04 -4.69 2.55
C LYS A 30 25.11 -3.78 3.79
N GLY A 31 24.10 -2.92 3.96
CA GLY A 31 24.03 -1.96 5.08
C GLY A 31 24.84 -0.68 4.87
N GLU A 32 25.67 -0.59 3.84
CA GLU A 32 26.42 0.64 3.53
C GLU A 32 25.64 1.51 2.55
N VAL A 33 25.51 2.79 2.88
CA VAL A 33 24.93 3.80 1.99
C VAL A 33 25.94 4.14 0.90
N LEU A 34 25.59 3.86 -0.34
CA LEU A 34 26.43 4.11 -1.52
C LEU A 34 26.14 5.46 -2.17
N PHE A 35 24.90 5.94 -2.07
CA PHE A 35 24.43 7.16 -2.68
C PHE A 35 23.15 7.65 -1.98
N GLU A 36 23.06 8.95 -1.78
CA GLU A 36 21.88 9.65 -1.26
C GLU A 36 21.69 10.96 -1.99
N LYS A 37 20.43 11.32 -2.23
CA LYS A 37 20.07 12.62 -2.81
C LYS A 37 18.66 13.01 -2.41
N ALA A 38 18.51 14.23 -1.90
CA ALA A 38 17.23 14.88 -1.71
C ALA A 38 17.01 15.92 -2.83
N CYS A 39 15.80 15.97 -3.38
CA CYS A 39 15.42 16.81 -4.51
C CYS A 39 14.15 17.61 -4.19
N GLY A 40 14.13 18.87 -4.61
CA GLY A 40 12.95 19.72 -4.53
C GLY A 40 12.49 20.06 -3.10
N TYR A 41 11.20 20.35 -2.98
CA TYR A 41 10.51 20.76 -1.76
C TYR A 41 9.62 19.66 -1.17
N ALA A 42 9.64 19.54 0.16
CA ALA A 42 8.64 18.81 0.95
C ALA A 42 7.32 19.60 1.03
N SER A 43 7.39 20.94 1.01
CA SER A 43 6.25 21.83 0.79
C SER A 43 6.69 23.01 -0.06
N ILE A 44 6.00 23.19 -1.19
CA ILE A 44 6.28 24.28 -2.13
C ILE A 44 5.80 25.61 -1.54
N GLU A 45 4.62 25.61 -0.93
CA GLU A 45 3.95 26.79 -0.38
C GLU A 45 4.78 27.46 0.72
N PHE A 46 5.44 26.65 1.55
CA PHE A 46 6.30 27.12 2.63
C PHE A 46 7.80 27.14 2.26
N GLY A 47 8.16 26.76 1.03
CA GLY A 47 9.55 26.69 0.57
C GLY A 47 10.41 25.69 1.37
N ILE A 48 9.80 24.68 1.98
CA ILE A 48 10.50 23.68 2.81
C ILE A 48 11.14 22.65 1.87
N LYS A 49 12.48 22.60 1.86
CA LYS A 49 13.22 21.64 1.03
C LYS A 49 13.10 20.22 1.58
N ASN A 50 13.11 19.24 0.69
CA ASN A 50 13.31 17.85 1.11
C ASN A 50 14.71 17.67 1.69
N ASP A 51 14.81 16.80 2.68
CA ASP A 51 16.04 16.23 3.21
C ASP A 51 15.86 14.70 3.34
N MET A 52 16.92 13.98 3.71
CA MET A 52 16.87 12.52 3.86
C MET A 52 15.96 12.04 5.00
N HIS A 53 15.45 12.95 5.84
CA HIS A 53 14.54 12.66 6.94
C HIS A 53 13.08 13.03 6.63
N SER A 54 12.82 13.54 5.42
CA SER A 54 11.49 13.95 5.00
C SER A 54 10.54 12.75 4.96
N CYS A 55 9.33 12.94 5.49
CA CYS A 55 8.32 11.89 5.61
C CYS A 55 7.42 11.87 4.36
N PHE A 56 7.14 10.67 3.85
CA PHE A 56 6.30 10.47 2.68
C PHE A 56 5.14 9.51 2.98
N SER A 57 4.00 9.73 2.34
CA SER A 57 2.89 8.77 2.38
C SER A 57 3.26 7.50 1.61
N LEU A 58 3.37 6.37 2.32
CA LEU A 58 3.81 5.10 1.73
C LEU A 58 2.83 4.49 0.72
N ALA A 59 1.58 4.96 0.68
CA ALA A 59 0.52 4.41 -0.17
C ALA A 59 0.51 2.86 -0.14
N SER A 60 0.54 2.21 -1.30
CA SER A 60 0.50 0.75 -1.43
C SER A 60 1.73 0.02 -0.87
N MET A 61 2.85 0.71 -0.62
CA MET A 61 3.98 0.10 0.10
C MET A 61 3.59 -0.29 1.53
N SER A 62 2.51 0.26 2.09
CA SER A 62 1.98 -0.15 3.40
C SER A 62 1.45 -1.60 3.43
N LYS A 63 1.11 -2.21 2.28
CA LYS A 63 0.55 -3.56 2.21
C LYS A 63 1.53 -4.62 2.68
N GLN A 64 2.81 -4.51 2.33
CA GLN A 64 3.84 -5.48 2.74
C GLN A 64 3.99 -5.54 4.27
N PHE A 65 3.89 -4.41 4.97
CA PHE A 65 3.94 -4.37 6.43
C PHE A 65 2.69 -5.01 7.06
N THR A 66 1.55 -4.85 6.41
CA THR A 66 0.28 -5.47 6.83
C THR A 66 0.35 -6.98 6.66
N ALA A 67 0.79 -7.44 5.49
CA ALA A 67 1.01 -8.85 5.21
C ALA A 67 2.00 -9.46 6.22
N PHE A 68 3.11 -8.78 6.50
CA PHE A 68 4.07 -9.21 7.51
C PHE A 68 3.44 -9.35 8.90
N ALA A 69 2.63 -8.37 9.33
CA ALA A 69 1.92 -8.45 10.60
C ALA A 69 0.93 -9.63 10.66
N VAL A 70 0.21 -9.90 9.56
CA VAL A 70 -0.66 -11.08 9.45
C VAL A 70 0.15 -12.37 9.53
N MET A 71 1.29 -12.46 8.84
CA MET A 71 2.16 -13.64 8.91
C MET A 71 2.74 -13.88 10.31
N LEU A 72 3.03 -12.82 11.08
CA LEU A 72 3.41 -12.97 12.50
C LEU A 72 2.27 -13.55 13.35
N LEU A 73 1.01 -13.25 13.02
CA LEU A 73 -0.14 -13.86 13.70
C LEU A 73 -0.33 -15.32 13.27
N CYS A 74 -0.05 -15.66 12.01
CA CYS A 74 0.02 -17.06 11.55
C CYS A 74 1.08 -17.85 12.30
N ASP A 75 2.29 -17.30 12.41
CA ASP A 75 3.42 -17.92 13.12
C ASP A 75 3.10 -18.19 14.60
N ARG A 76 2.33 -17.29 15.22
CA ARG A 76 1.84 -17.43 16.59
C ARG A 76 0.59 -18.30 16.73
N GLN A 77 0.10 -18.92 15.65
CA GLN A 77 -1.11 -19.74 15.61
C GLN A 77 -2.37 -18.99 16.08
N VAL A 78 -2.38 -17.65 15.98
CA VAL A 78 -3.55 -16.82 16.31
C VAL A 78 -4.55 -16.82 15.17
N LEU A 79 -4.07 -16.97 13.93
CA LEU A 79 -4.88 -17.17 12.74
C LEU A 79 -4.22 -18.20 11.83
N ASP A 80 -5.00 -18.79 10.94
CA ASP A 80 -4.54 -19.74 9.94
C ASP A 80 -4.77 -19.13 8.55
N ILE A 81 -3.73 -19.16 7.73
CA ILE A 81 -3.73 -18.50 6.42
C ILE A 81 -4.72 -19.16 5.45
N ASP A 82 -4.98 -20.46 5.63
CA ASP A 82 -5.86 -21.24 4.76
C ASP A 82 -7.30 -21.28 5.26
N GLN A 83 -7.58 -20.71 6.44
CA GLN A 83 -8.93 -20.58 6.97
C GLN A 83 -9.67 -19.38 6.37
N SER A 84 -11.00 -19.47 6.43
CA SER A 84 -11.88 -18.38 6.03
C SER A 84 -11.55 -17.10 6.78
N ALA A 85 -11.33 -16.01 6.04
CA ALA A 85 -11.08 -14.69 6.62
C ALA A 85 -12.28 -14.19 7.45
N GLN A 86 -13.50 -14.66 7.14
CA GLN A 86 -14.71 -14.32 7.89
C GLN A 86 -14.61 -14.69 9.39
N LEU A 87 -13.83 -15.71 9.74
CA LEU A 87 -13.64 -16.16 11.13
C LEU A 87 -12.93 -15.11 12.00
N TYR A 88 -12.15 -14.22 11.38
CA TYR A 88 -11.33 -13.22 12.06
C TYR A 88 -11.93 -11.81 11.98
N LEU A 89 -13.05 -11.63 11.29
CA LEU A 89 -13.75 -10.36 11.16
C LEU A 89 -14.80 -10.18 12.27
N PRO A 90 -15.05 -8.92 12.72
CA PRO A 90 -16.18 -8.58 13.57
C PRO A 90 -17.52 -9.09 13.01
N ALA A 91 -18.46 -9.41 13.89
CA ALA A 91 -19.72 -10.06 13.52
C ALA A 91 -20.59 -9.24 12.55
N ASP A 92 -20.47 -7.91 12.55
CA ASP A 92 -21.18 -6.97 11.69
C ASP A 92 -20.53 -6.78 10.30
N LEU A 93 -19.33 -7.35 10.09
CA LEU A 93 -18.62 -7.34 8.82
C LEU A 93 -18.69 -8.73 8.18
N LYS A 94 -19.42 -8.82 7.08
CA LYS A 94 -19.66 -10.06 6.34
C LYS A 94 -18.96 -10.05 4.98
N ILE A 95 -18.22 -11.12 4.68
CA ILE A 95 -17.67 -11.47 3.37
C ILE A 95 -18.03 -12.92 3.03
N ASP A 96 -17.79 -13.32 1.78
CA ASP A 96 -17.96 -14.70 1.34
C ASP A 96 -17.02 -15.64 2.13
N GLU A 97 -17.56 -16.70 2.73
CA GLU A 97 -16.81 -17.63 3.57
C GLU A 97 -15.74 -18.43 2.81
N SER A 98 -15.85 -18.54 1.48
CA SER A 98 -14.82 -19.17 0.63
C SER A 98 -13.53 -18.34 0.51
N ILE A 99 -13.56 -17.07 0.92
CA ILE A 99 -12.38 -16.19 0.90
C ILE A 99 -11.53 -16.50 2.13
N THR A 100 -10.34 -17.05 1.90
CA THR A 100 -9.35 -17.31 2.94
C THR A 100 -8.47 -16.09 3.20
N VAL A 101 -7.73 -16.11 4.30
CA VAL A 101 -6.70 -15.09 4.58
C VAL A 101 -5.66 -15.05 3.46
N HIS A 102 -5.27 -16.23 2.93
CA HIS A 102 -4.36 -16.34 1.77
C HIS A 102 -4.89 -15.55 0.58
N HIS A 103 -6.17 -15.73 0.21
CA HIS A 103 -6.77 -15.04 -0.93
C HIS A 103 -6.77 -13.51 -0.79
N LEU A 104 -6.91 -12.98 0.43
CA LEU A 104 -6.79 -11.55 0.68
C LEU A 104 -5.35 -11.08 0.39
N LEU A 105 -4.36 -11.73 1.01
CA LEU A 105 -2.95 -11.34 0.92
C LEU A 105 -2.36 -11.50 -0.49
N SER A 106 -2.85 -12.46 -1.27
CA SER A 106 -2.38 -12.77 -2.62
C SER A 106 -3.12 -12.00 -3.72
N HIS A 107 -4.08 -11.15 -3.37
CA HIS A 107 -4.94 -10.46 -4.33
C HIS A 107 -5.80 -11.40 -5.21
N THR A 108 -6.21 -12.55 -4.67
CA THR A 108 -7.08 -13.52 -5.38
C THR A 108 -8.44 -13.71 -4.71
N SER A 109 -8.91 -12.73 -3.94
CA SER A 109 -10.17 -12.81 -3.18
C SER A 109 -11.42 -12.71 -4.04
N GLY A 110 -11.33 -12.07 -5.21
CA GLY A 110 -12.50 -11.71 -6.02
C GLY A 110 -13.40 -10.65 -5.37
N LEU A 111 -12.98 -10.01 -4.26
CA LEU A 111 -13.74 -8.94 -3.63
C LEU A 111 -14.04 -7.81 -4.61
N TYR A 112 -15.11 -7.07 -4.36
CA TYR A 112 -15.38 -5.87 -5.14
C TYR A 112 -14.28 -4.82 -4.88
N ASN A 113 -13.63 -4.37 -5.96
CA ASN A 113 -12.62 -3.33 -5.89
C ASN A 113 -13.30 -1.97 -6.08
N PHE A 114 -13.55 -1.28 -4.98
CA PHE A 114 -14.11 0.07 -5.04
C PHE A 114 -13.09 1.08 -5.58
N PHE A 115 -11.80 0.87 -5.31
CA PHE A 115 -10.74 1.80 -5.71
C PHE A 115 -10.41 1.66 -7.20
N ASN A 116 -11.18 2.35 -8.04
CA ASN A 116 -10.71 2.68 -9.39
C ASN A 116 -10.01 4.04 -9.33
N PHE A 117 -8.69 4.04 -9.48
CA PHE A 117 -7.79 5.19 -9.26
C PHE A 117 -8.25 6.46 -9.99
N GLU A 118 -8.91 6.30 -11.14
CA GLU A 118 -9.38 7.38 -12.01
C GLU A 118 -10.57 8.16 -11.43
N ASN A 119 -11.48 7.53 -10.67
CA ASN A 119 -12.71 8.18 -10.21
C ASN A 119 -12.60 8.74 -8.78
N ASP A 120 -11.91 8.05 -7.87
CA ASP A 120 -11.97 8.37 -6.43
C ASP A 120 -10.83 9.24 -5.91
N PHE A 121 -9.67 9.21 -6.59
CA PHE A 121 -8.53 10.05 -6.19
C PHE A 121 -8.77 11.53 -6.57
N PHE A 122 -9.43 11.76 -7.70
CA PHE A 122 -9.81 13.09 -8.17
C PHE A 122 -11.21 13.54 -7.70
N GLY A 123 -12.14 12.60 -7.42
CA GLY A 123 -13.50 12.90 -6.95
C GLY A 123 -13.61 13.27 -5.46
N GLY A 124 -12.56 13.11 -4.67
CA GLY A 124 -12.54 13.53 -3.25
C GLY A 124 -13.29 12.60 -2.29
N TYR A 125 -13.87 11.49 -2.75
CA TYR A 125 -14.59 10.52 -1.91
C TYR A 125 -13.73 9.91 -0.80
N ASN A 126 -12.41 9.81 -1.02
CA ASN A 126 -11.43 9.37 0.00
C ASN A 126 -11.21 10.37 1.15
N ARG A 127 -11.76 11.57 1.07
CA ARG A 127 -11.70 12.61 2.10
C ARG A 127 -12.98 12.70 2.94
N MET A 128 -13.98 11.88 2.64
CA MET A 128 -15.26 11.84 3.38
C MET A 128 -15.09 11.09 4.70
N ASN A 129 -15.85 11.52 5.71
CA ASN A 129 -15.85 10.88 7.03
C ASN A 129 -16.83 9.70 7.04
N TYR A 130 -16.34 8.50 6.71
CA TYR A 130 -17.08 7.26 6.90
C TYR A 130 -16.72 6.62 8.25
N SER A 131 -17.71 6.04 8.92
CA SER A 131 -17.44 5.00 9.93
C SER A 131 -16.89 3.74 9.26
N GLN A 132 -16.29 2.87 10.06
CA GLN A 132 -15.79 1.57 9.60
C GLN A 132 -16.88 0.76 8.88
N THR A 133 -18.04 0.62 9.53
CA THR A 133 -19.14 -0.19 9.02
C THR A 133 -19.74 0.42 7.76
N GLU A 134 -19.90 1.74 7.69
CA GLU A 134 -20.39 2.42 6.48
C GLU A 134 -19.46 2.18 5.29
N TYR A 135 -18.14 2.37 5.47
CA TYR A 135 -17.17 2.13 4.41
C TYR A 135 -17.21 0.67 3.94
N PHE A 136 -17.20 -0.27 4.89
CA PHE A 136 -17.24 -1.69 4.58
C PHE A 136 -18.51 -2.06 3.79
N GLN A 137 -19.68 -1.62 4.25
CA GLN A 137 -20.95 -1.91 3.59
C GLN A 137 -21.04 -1.27 2.20
N GLN A 138 -20.55 -0.05 2.05
CA GLN A 138 -20.64 0.68 0.79
C GLN A 138 -19.64 0.18 -0.27
N TYR A 139 -18.48 -0.33 0.16
CA TYR A 139 -17.33 -0.50 -0.74
C TYR A 139 -16.71 -1.90 -0.74
N ILE A 140 -16.94 -2.71 0.27
CA ILE A 140 -16.32 -4.04 0.42
C ILE A 140 -17.37 -5.14 0.38
N ASN A 141 -18.47 -5.00 1.13
CA ASN A 141 -19.57 -5.96 1.21
C ASN A 141 -20.48 -5.89 -0.02
N LYS A 142 -19.90 -6.20 -1.18
CA LYS A 142 -20.64 -6.43 -2.42
C LYS A 142 -20.36 -7.83 -2.90
N LYS A 143 -21.22 -8.31 -3.80
CA LYS A 143 -21.03 -9.61 -4.43
C LYS A 143 -19.62 -9.68 -5.05
N PRO A 144 -18.83 -10.73 -4.75
CA PRO A 144 -17.55 -10.94 -5.41
C PRO A 144 -17.70 -10.90 -6.93
N THR A 145 -16.74 -10.28 -7.60
CA THR A 145 -16.71 -10.18 -9.07
C THR A 145 -16.27 -11.49 -9.70
N LYS A 146 -15.50 -12.30 -8.95
CA LYS A 146 -14.91 -13.57 -9.37
C LYS A 146 -14.88 -14.54 -8.17
N PRO A 147 -14.85 -15.86 -8.39
CA PRO A 147 -14.63 -16.82 -7.31
C PRO A 147 -13.25 -16.62 -6.64
N ALA A 148 -13.16 -16.93 -5.35
CA ALA A 148 -11.91 -16.82 -4.63
C ALA A 148 -10.89 -17.85 -5.13
N GLY A 149 -9.62 -17.43 -5.25
CA GLY A 149 -8.49 -18.27 -5.67
C GLY A 149 -8.33 -18.48 -7.17
N THR A 150 -9.26 -18.00 -8.01
CA THR A 150 -9.22 -18.30 -9.46
C THR A 150 -8.38 -17.34 -10.29
N GLU A 151 -8.27 -16.07 -9.88
CA GLU A 151 -7.57 -15.05 -10.65
C GLU A 151 -6.97 -13.98 -9.72
N TYR A 152 -5.80 -13.45 -10.11
CA TYR A 152 -5.22 -12.28 -9.49
C TYR A 152 -5.94 -11.01 -9.96
N ASP A 153 -6.34 -10.17 -9.00
CA ASP A 153 -6.88 -8.83 -9.24
C ASP A 153 -6.39 -7.88 -8.14
N TYR A 154 -5.57 -6.89 -8.52
CA TYR A 154 -5.01 -5.94 -7.56
C TYR A 154 -6.14 -5.14 -6.90
N ASN A 155 -6.37 -5.41 -5.62
CA ASN A 155 -7.56 -4.94 -4.91
C ASN A 155 -7.20 -4.32 -3.55
N ASN A 156 -7.56 -3.05 -3.37
CA ASN A 156 -7.32 -2.34 -2.12
C ASN A 156 -8.22 -2.82 -0.97
N SER A 157 -9.42 -3.33 -1.27
CA SER A 157 -10.35 -3.88 -0.27
C SER A 157 -9.73 -5.03 0.53
N ASN A 158 -8.80 -5.78 -0.07
CA ASN A 158 -8.09 -6.89 0.60
C ASN A 158 -7.20 -6.44 1.74
N PHE A 159 -6.72 -5.20 1.69
CA PHE A 159 -5.83 -4.60 2.68
C PHE A 159 -6.51 -3.41 3.38
N TRP A 160 -7.83 -3.41 3.37
CA TRP A 160 -8.59 -2.37 4.04
C TRP A 160 -8.25 -2.36 5.53
N LYS A 161 -7.96 -1.15 6.01
CA LYS A 161 -7.72 -0.88 7.42
C LYS A 161 -8.78 0.09 7.88
N THR A 162 -9.21 -0.11 9.11
CA THR A 162 -9.90 0.97 9.82
C THR A 162 -8.95 2.13 10.03
N LYS A 163 -9.46 3.35 9.88
CA LYS A 163 -8.88 4.45 10.62
C LYS A 163 -9.19 4.17 12.09
N SER A 164 -8.22 3.66 12.84
CA SER A 164 -8.29 3.74 14.30
C SER A 164 -8.31 5.23 14.64
N ARG A 165 -9.35 5.66 15.35
CA ARG A 165 -9.37 7.00 15.96
C ARG A 165 -8.27 7.09 17.00
#